data_AF-A0A0H4IVH3-F1
#
_entry.id   AF-A0A0H4IVH3-F1
#
_cell.length_a   1.000
_cell.length_b   1.000
_cell.length_c   1.000
_cell.angle_alpha   90.00
_cell.angle_beta   90.00
_cell.angle_gamma   90.00
#
_symmetry.space_group_name_H-M   'P 1'
#
loop_
_entity.id
_entity.type
_entity.pdbx_description
1 polymer ?
#
loop_
_entity_poly.entity_id
_entity_poly.type
_entity_poly.pdbx_seq_one_letter_code
_entity_poly.pdbx_strand_id
1 'polypeptide(L)'
;MPQAQHNAREQGLAGALYPMVTFTGIECHNEWEITFEEIHRNGAIPYAIYNYTNYTGDECYLAKEGLEVLVEVSRFRADRVHFSKRNGKYMIQGVTGPNEYENNINNNW
;
A
#
# COMPACT_ATOMS: atom_id res chain seq x y z
N MET A 1 -4.28 2.68 -12.17
CA MET A 1 -4.86 1.54 -11.42
C MET A 1 -4.32 0.19 -11.90
N PRO A 2 -4.43 -0.19 -13.20
CA PRO A 2 -4.10 -1.55 -13.65
C PRO A 2 -2.66 -2.02 -13.35
N GLN A 3 -1.71 -1.08 -13.40
CA GLN A 3 -0.29 -1.34 -13.13
C GLN A 3 -0.01 -1.60 -11.65
N ALA A 4 -0.67 -0.86 -10.74
CA ALA A 4 -0.57 -1.12 -9.31
C ALA A 4 -1.17 -2.49 -8.93
N GLN A 5 -2.25 -2.90 -9.62
CA GLN A 5 -2.79 -4.25 -9.48
C GLN A 5 -1.85 -5.32 -10.05
N HIS A 6 -1.11 -5.03 -11.11
CA HIS A 6 -0.05 -5.91 -11.60
C HIS A 6 1.06 -6.08 -10.55
N ASN A 7 1.57 -4.99 -9.97
CA ASN A 7 2.62 -5.07 -8.96
C ASN A 7 2.19 -5.91 -7.74
N ALA A 8 0.91 -5.82 -7.32
CA ALA A 8 0.38 -6.68 -6.25
C ALA A 8 0.36 -8.16 -6.67
N ARG A 9 -0.10 -8.46 -7.91
CA ARG A 9 -0.12 -9.83 -8.44
C ARG A 9 1.28 -10.45 -8.58
N GLU A 10 2.30 -9.67 -8.91
CA GLU A 10 3.69 -10.16 -8.94
C GLU A 10 4.17 -10.67 -7.57
N GLN A 11 3.54 -10.22 -6.48
CA GLN A 11 3.81 -10.68 -5.12
C GLN A 11 2.76 -11.68 -4.59
N GLY A 12 1.83 -12.14 -5.44
CA GLY A 12 0.74 -13.03 -5.05
C GLY A 12 -0.33 -12.38 -4.16
N LEU A 13 -0.46 -11.05 -4.21
CA LEU A 13 -1.40 -10.27 -3.39
C LEU A 13 -2.55 -9.70 -4.23
N ALA A 14 -3.70 -9.56 -3.61
CA ALA A 14 -4.88 -8.89 -4.18
C ALA A 14 -4.80 -7.36 -4.11
N GLY A 15 -5.72 -6.68 -4.79
CA GLY A 15 -5.83 -5.22 -4.77
C GLY A 15 -4.73 -4.50 -5.54
N ALA A 16 -4.41 -3.28 -5.11
CA ALA A 16 -3.39 -2.43 -5.73
C ALA A 16 -2.22 -2.17 -4.80
N LEU A 17 -1.01 -2.42 -5.30
CA LEU A 17 0.26 -2.02 -4.69
C LEU A 17 0.90 -0.94 -5.54
N TYR A 18 0.91 0.29 -5.05
CA TYR A 18 1.66 1.35 -5.70
C TYR A 18 3.17 1.07 -5.61
N PRO A 19 3.91 1.28 -6.71
CA PRO A 19 5.35 1.01 -6.75
C PRO A 19 6.13 2.02 -5.90
N MET A 20 7.35 1.64 -5.50
CA MET A 20 8.31 2.56 -4.90
C MET A 20 8.87 3.52 -5.95
N VAL A 21 9.22 2.99 -7.13
CA VAL A 21 9.76 3.81 -8.24
C VAL A 21 9.00 3.49 -9.52
N THR A 22 8.56 4.51 -10.26
CA THR A 22 7.85 4.28 -11.52
C THR A 22 7.84 5.46 -12.48
N PHE A 23 7.72 5.16 -13.77
CA PHE A 23 7.27 6.10 -14.81
C PHE A 23 5.89 5.74 -15.38
N THR A 24 5.49 4.47 -15.33
CA THR A 24 4.29 3.94 -16.01
C THR A 24 3.24 3.37 -15.06
N GLY A 25 3.52 3.37 -13.76
CA GLY A 25 2.80 2.66 -12.71
C GLY A 25 3.36 1.26 -12.40
N ILE A 26 4.24 0.72 -13.25
CA ILE A 26 4.95 -0.55 -13.02
C ILE A 26 6.19 -0.28 -12.17
N GLU A 27 6.47 -1.16 -11.23
CA GLU A 27 7.63 -1.07 -10.35
C GLU A 27 8.96 -1.07 -11.12
N CYS A 28 9.90 -0.25 -10.68
CA CYS A 28 11.24 -0.12 -11.25
C CYS A 28 12.35 -0.31 -10.21
N HIS A 29 12.01 -0.32 -8.91
CA HIS A 29 12.97 -0.57 -7.84
C HIS A 29 13.36 -2.06 -7.78
N ASN A 30 14.61 -2.37 -7.43
CA ASN A 30 15.18 -3.72 -7.56
C ASN A 30 15.83 -4.29 -6.28
N GLU A 31 15.61 -3.68 -5.11
CA GLU A 31 16.00 -4.24 -3.80
C GLU A 31 14.76 -4.80 -3.10
N TRP A 32 14.76 -6.08 -2.76
CA TRP A 32 13.55 -6.78 -2.29
C TRP A 32 13.01 -6.20 -0.97
N GLU A 33 13.93 -5.73 -0.11
CA GLU A 33 13.67 -5.04 1.16
C GLU A 33 12.83 -3.76 0.97
N ILE A 34 12.88 -3.17 -0.22
CA ILE A 34 12.22 -1.91 -0.53
C ILE A 34 11.04 -2.17 -1.47
N THR A 35 11.33 -2.84 -2.59
CA THR A 35 10.38 -3.17 -3.65
C THR A 35 9.18 -3.95 -3.11
N PHE A 36 9.39 -4.90 -2.20
CA PHE A 36 8.32 -5.77 -1.70
C PHE A 36 7.85 -5.39 -0.29
N GLU A 37 8.76 -4.94 0.56
CA GLU A 37 8.48 -4.79 1.99
C GLU A 37 8.14 -3.36 2.43
N GLU A 38 8.53 -2.33 1.67
CA GLU A 38 8.26 -0.93 2.03
C GLU A 38 6.82 -0.47 1.69
N ILE A 39 5.84 -1.24 2.15
CA ILE A 39 4.43 -1.12 1.76
C ILE A 39 3.71 0.10 2.38
N HIS A 40 4.36 0.85 3.27
CA HIS A 40 3.76 2.05 3.89
C HIS A 40 3.42 3.11 2.85
N ARG A 41 4.16 3.16 1.73
CA ARG A 41 3.88 3.99 0.55
C ARG A 41 2.44 3.80 0.04
N ASN A 42 1.90 2.59 0.15
CA ASN A 42 0.54 2.30 -0.27
C ASN A 42 -0.50 3.01 0.62
N GLY A 43 -0.14 3.32 1.88
CA GLY A 43 -0.93 4.16 2.78
C GLY A 43 -0.85 5.66 2.48
N ALA A 44 0.25 6.12 1.87
CA ALA A 44 0.42 7.53 1.51
C ALA A 44 -0.61 7.98 0.45
N ILE A 45 -1.00 7.09 -0.48
CA ILE A 45 -1.95 7.43 -1.56
C ILE A 45 -3.37 7.73 -1.02
N PRO A 46 -4.02 6.85 -0.22
CA PRO A 46 -5.26 7.19 0.48
C PRO A 46 -5.17 8.46 1.33
N TYR A 47 -4.04 8.66 2.01
CA TYR A 47 -3.85 9.83 2.85
C TYR A 47 -3.77 11.12 2.03
N ALA A 48 -3.17 11.09 0.85
CA ALA A 48 -3.16 12.22 -0.08
C ALA A 48 -4.57 12.58 -0.56
N ILE A 49 -5.41 11.57 -0.86
CA ILE A 49 -6.83 11.78 -1.23
C ILE A 49 -7.58 12.42 -0.06
N TYR A 50 -7.43 11.89 1.17
CA TYR A 50 -8.02 12.47 2.38
C TYR A 50 -7.60 13.93 2.59
N ASN A 51 -6.30 14.23 2.50
CA ASN A 51 -5.80 15.59 2.68
C ASN A 51 -6.33 16.55 1.61
N TYR A 52 -6.34 16.11 0.35
CA TYR A 52 -6.89 16.90 -0.75
C TYR A 52 -8.35 17.26 -0.49
N THR A 53 -9.20 16.26 -0.23
CA THR A 53 -10.63 16.49 -0.01
C THR A 53 -10.90 17.36 1.21
N ASN A 54 -10.17 17.17 2.32
CA ASN A 54 -10.36 18.02 3.51
C ASN A 54 -9.89 19.45 3.30
N TYR A 55 -8.84 19.66 2.52
CA TYR A 55 -8.28 20.99 2.29
C TYR A 55 -9.11 21.78 1.28
N THR A 56 -9.61 21.14 0.22
CA THR A 56 -10.34 21.81 -0.87
C THR A 56 -11.85 21.78 -0.71
N GLY A 57 -12.38 20.81 0.04
CA GLY A 57 -13.82 20.49 0.07
C GLY A 57 -14.32 19.78 -1.19
N ASP A 58 -13.44 19.36 -2.10
CA ASP A 58 -13.84 18.64 -3.31
C ASP A 58 -14.16 17.17 -3.01
N GLU A 59 -15.43 16.91 -2.72
CA GLU A 59 -15.98 15.56 -2.56
C GLU A 59 -16.25 14.87 -3.91
N CYS A 60 -16.25 15.59 -5.03
CA CYS A 60 -16.52 15.03 -6.35
C CYS A 60 -15.38 14.09 -6.78
N TYR A 61 -14.13 14.53 -6.58
CA TYR A 61 -12.95 13.69 -6.80
C TYR A 61 -12.95 12.44 -5.91
N LEU A 62 -13.26 12.59 -4.62
CA LEU A 62 -13.34 11.46 -3.69
C LEU A 62 -14.38 10.43 -4.16
N ALA A 63 -15.57 10.89 -4.55
CA ALA A 63 -16.68 10.00 -4.92
C ALA A 63 -16.47 9.28 -6.27
N LYS A 64 -15.77 9.91 -7.22
CA LYS A 64 -15.58 9.38 -8.57
C LYS A 64 -14.30 8.56 -8.69
N GLU A 65 -13.14 9.20 -8.57
CA GLU A 65 -11.84 8.56 -8.81
C GLU A 65 -11.19 8.06 -7.50
N GLY A 66 -11.34 8.81 -6.40
CA GLY A 66 -10.71 8.48 -5.13
C GLY A 66 -11.22 7.18 -4.52
N LEU A 67 -12.52 6.89 -4.64
CA LEU A 67 -13.14 5.71 -4.07
C LEU A 67 -12.56 4.40 -4.63
N GLU A 68 -12.30 4.33 -5.94
CA GLU A 68 -11.67 3.16 -6.56
C GLU A 68 -10.28 2.91 -5.98
N VAL A 69 -9.48 3.98 -5.80
CA VAL A 69 -8.15 3.91 -5.20
C VAL A 69 -8.23 3.40 -3.75
N LEU A 70 -9.15 3.95 -2.95
CA LEU A 70 -9.34 3.54 -1.56
C LEU A 70 -9.73 2.07 -1.45
N VAL A 71 -10.63 1.59 -2.31
CA VAL A 71 -11.06 0.18 -2.34
C VAL A 71 -9.92 -0.74 -2.70
N GLU A 72 -9.17 -0.45 -3.76
CA GLU A 72 -8.09 -1.33 -4.23
C GLU A 72 -6.90 -1.38 -3.27
N VAL A 73 -6.55 -0.25 -2.63
CA VAL A 73 -5.53 -0.23 -1.56
C VAL A 73 -6.01 -0.96 -0.31
N SER A 74 -7.30 -0.86 0.02
CA SER A 74 -7.88 -1.59 1.15
C SER A 74 -7.90 -3.10 0.91
N ARG A 75 -8.17 -3.54 -0.33
CA ARG A 75 -8.05 -4.96 -0.71
C ARG A 75 -6.63 -5.47 -0.56
N PHE A 76 -5.63 -4.70 -0.99
CA PHE A 76 -4.23 -5.05 -0.77
C PHE A 76 -3.91 -5.21 0.72
N ARG A 77 -4.32 -4.24 1.55
CA ARG A 77 -4.10 -4.33 3.00
C ARG A 77 -4.78 -5.54 3.63
N ALA A 78 -6.01 -5.85 3.22
CA ALA A 78 -6.76 -6.99 3.73
C ALA A 78 -6.10 -8.34 3.39
N ASP A 79 -5.46 -8.44 2.22
CA ASP A 79 -4.77 -9.66 1.80
C ASP A 79 -3.34 -9.75 2.36
N ARG A 80 -2.69 -8.59 2.61
CA ARG A 80 -1.32 -8.52 3.13
C ARG A 80 -1.19 -8.78 4.63
N VAL A 81 -2.25 -8.51 5.39
CA VAL A 81 -2.32 -8.84 6.84
C VAL A 81 -2.49 -10.35 7.02
N HIS A 82 -1.98 -10.90 8.11
CA HIS A 82 -2.35 -12.25 8.54
C HIS A 82 -2.88 -12.21 9.97
N PHE A 83 -3.78 -13.13 10.31
CA PHE A 83 -4.29 -13.26 11.65
C PHE A 83 -3.37 -14.13 12.51
N SER A 84 -2.77 -13.54 13.54
CA SER A 84 -1.94 -14.25 14.51
C SER A 84 -2.83 -14.90 15.58
N LYS A 85 -3.10 -16.20 15.43
CA LYS A 85 -3.89 -16.99 16.42
C LYS A 85 -3.32 -16.89 17.83
N ARG A 86 -1.98 -16.82 17.96
CA ARG A 86 -1.28 -16.68 19.25
C ARG A 86 -1.64 -15.39 19.99
N ASN A 87 -1.84 -14.30 19.26
CA ASN A 87 -2.08 -12.97 19.82
C ASN A 87 -3.55 -12.52 19.72
N GLY A 88 -4.39 -13.27 18.98
CA GLY A 88 -5.77 -12.89 18.71
C GLY A 88 -5.91 -11.59 17.91
N LYS A 89 -4.92 -11.25 17.08
CA LYS A 89 -4.84 -9.97 16.35
C LYS A 89 -4.37 -10.17 14.92
N TYR A 90 -4.81 -9.30 14.02
CA TYR A 90 -4.18 -9.15 12.71
C TYR A 90 -2.81 -8.47 12.87
N MET A 91 -1.85 -8.93 12.08
CA MET A 91 -0.47 -8.47 12.11
C MET A 91 0.03 -8.26 10.68
N ILE A 92 1.02 -7.39 10.54
CA ILE A 92 1.75 -7.19 9.30
C ILE A 92 3.22 -7.50 9.60
N GLN A 93 3.74 -8.53 8.96
CA GLN A 93 5.11 -9.03 9.14
C GLN A 93 5.89 -8.90 7.82
N GLY A 94 7.21 -8.84 7.91
CA GLY A 94 8.11 -8.69 6.76
C GLY A 94 7.88 -7.38 6.04
N VAL A 95 8.09 -6.28 6.75
CA VAL A 95 7.95 -4.92 6.22
C VAL A 95 9.20 -4.11 6.48
N THR A 96 9.39 -3.09 5.65
CA THR A 96 10.34 -2.00 5.86
C THR A 96 9.53 -0.73 6.10
N GLY A 97 9.84 -0.03 7.19
CA GLY A 97 9.20 1.25 7.50
C GLY A 97 9.81 2.40 6.68
N PRO A 98 9.41 3.65 6.95
CA PRO A 98 10.09 4.82 6.39
C PRO A 98 11.58 4.92 6.80
N ASN A 99 11.96 4.23 7.89
CA ASN A 99 13.35 4.07 8.28
C ASN A 99 13.95 2.85 7.56
N GLU A 100 14.57 3.07 6.40
CA GLU A 100 15.16 2.02 5.54
C GLU A 100 16.35 1.28 6.19
N TYR A 101 16.82 1.69 7.37
CA TYR A 101 17.81 0.92 8.15
C TYR A 101 17.19 -0.27 8.89
N GLU A 102 15.86 -0.36 8.96
CA GLU A 102 15.11 -1.46 9.58
C GLU A 102 14.33 -2.24 8.51
N ASN A 103 14.93 -3.34 8.04
CA ASN A 103 14.37 -4.18 6.97
C ASN A 103 13.81 -5.50 7.54
N ASN A 104 12.77 -6.04 6.90
CA ASN A 104 12.12 -7.30 7.27
C ASN A 104 11.70 -7.37 8.75
N ILE A 105 11.16 -6.26 9.26
CA ILE A 105 10.65 -6.15 10.63
C ILE A 105 9.15 -6.49 10.70
N ASN A 106 8.64 -6.62 11.92
CA ASN A 106 7.27 -7.03 12.18
C ASN A 106 6.51 -5.93 12.92
N ASN A 107 5.32 -5.60 12.42
CA ASN A 107 4.43 -4.59 12.99
C ASN A 107 5.15 -3.24 13.18
N ASN A 108 5.73 -2.71 12.09
CA ASN A 108 6.38 -1.40 12.06
C ASN A 108 5.48 -0.31 12.70
N TRP A 109 6.11 0.59 13.44
CA TRP A 109 5.46 1.69 14.17
C TRP A 109 5.45 3.00 13.38
#